data_AF-A0A1F3IS44-F1
#
_entry.id   AF-A0A1F3IS44-F1
#
_cell.length_a   1.000
_cell.length_b   1.000
_cell.length_c   1.000
_cell.angle_alpha   90.00
_cell.angle_beta   90.00
_cell.angle_gamma   90.00
#
_symmetry.space_group_name_H-M   'P 1'
#
loop_
_entity.id
_entity.type
_entity.pdbx_description
1 polymer ?
#
loop_
_entity_poly.entity_id
_entity_poly.type
_entity_poly.pdbx_seq_one_letter_code
_entity_poly.pdbx_strand_id
1 'polypeptide(L)'
;MPSPKFLIPVISFVLLFFFMDARAQELVPTDEMALIIVVVHQEGKPNAVGETVTFKSKKTGKSFRVVTGADAQAKLLLPEGDEYEMSYKDFFTEKDYSVMEVPSEPGIATYEVEVIYEPAKMFKLENVYFDFGKATLRPESFPSLDELAELLKLKPAMVIEIAGHTDDVGEDASNLTLSQQRSESVRNYLIRKGIAANRIVAKGYGETMPVTTGTSDEARQKNRRTEVKILSQ
;
A
#
# COMPACT_ATOMS: atom_id res chain seq x y z
N MET A 1 -73.15 1.33 15.00
CA MET A 1 -72.27 0.57 14.08
C MET A 1 -70.82 0.96 14.38
N PRO A 2 -70.03 0.10 15.05
CA PRO A 2 -68.61 0.34 15.28
C PRO A 2 -67.75 -0.27 14.15
N SER A 3 -66.73 0.46 13.73
CA SER A 3 -65.78 0.12 12.65
C SER A 3 -64.88 -1.07 12.98
N PRO A 4 -64.47 -1.89 12.01
CA PRO A 4 -63.57 -3.03 12.25
C PRO A 4 -62.11 -2.57 12.43
N LYS A 5 -61.44 -3.10 13.46
CA LYS A 5 -59.99 -2.96 13.68
C LYS A 5 -59.26 -3.97 12.80
N PHE A 6 -58.37 -3.50 11.92
CA PHE A 6 -57.48 -4.37 11.15
C PHE A 6 -56.26 -4.76 12.01
N LEU A 7 -56.08 -6.07 12.24
CA LEU A 7 -54.83 -6.66 12.72
C LEU A 7 -53.84 -6.74 11.55
N ILE A 8 -52.64 -6.20 11.71
CA ILE A 8 -51.51 -6.42 10.80
C ILE A 8 -50.69 -7.58 11.37
N PRO A 9 -50.43 -8.68 10.62
CA PRO A 9 -49.59 -9.76 11.11
C PRO A 9 -48.12 -9.33 11.04
N VAL A 10 -47.40 -9.41 12.15
CA VAL A 10 -45.94 -9.28 12.19
C VAL A 10 -45.34 -10.61 11.74
N ILE A 11 -44.86 -10.66 10.50
CA ILE A 11 -44.10 -11.81 9.99
C ILE A 11 -42.67 -11.70 10.53
N SER A 12 -42.34 -12.52 11.52
CA SER A 12 -40.99 -12.61 12.08
C SER A 12 -40.10 -13.45 11.15
N PHE A 13 -39.22 -12.80 10.40
CA PHE A 13 -38.22 -13.45 9.56
C PHE A 13 -37.04 -13.91 10.44
N VAL A 14 -36.95 -15.21 10.73
CA VAL A 14 -35.77 -15.80 11.36
C VAL A 14 -34.73 -16.04 10.25
N LEU A 15 -33.70 -15.20 10.19
CA LEU A 15 -32.58 -15.37 9.27
C LEU A 15 -31.68 -16.50 9.81
N LEU A 16 -31.79 -17.69 9.23
CA LEU A 16 -30.83 -18.78 9.47
C LEU A 16 -29.52 -18.44 8.73
N PHE A 17 -28.49 -18.02 9.46
CA PHE A 17 -27.14 -17.91 8.90
C PHE A 17 -26.55 -19.31 8.76
N PHE A 18 -26.60 -19.87 7.55
CA PHE A 18 -25.73 -20.97 7.18
C PHE A 18 -24.31 -20.43 7.02
N PHE A 19 -23.45 -20.68 8.00
CA PHE A 19 -22.00 -20.54 7.81
C PHE A 19 -21.56 -21.64 6.83
N MET A 20 -21.45 -21.30 5.55
CA MET A 20 -20.63 -22.10 4.64
C MET A 20 -19.18 -21.88 5.03
N ASP A 21 -18.56 -22.89 5.62
CA ASP A 21 -17.12 -22.96 5.77
C ASP A 21 -16.51 -22.97 4.36
N ALA A 22 -16.02 -21.82 3.91
CA ALA A 22 -15.25 -21.71 2.67
C ALA A 22 -13.89 -22.37 2.91
N ARG A 23 -13.80 -23.70 2.71
CA ARG A 23 -12.50 -24.36 2.60
C ARG A 23 -11.83 -23.87 1.33
N ALA A 24 -10.79 -23.05 1.47
CA ALA A 24 -9.91 -22.70 0.38
C ALA A 24 -9.35 -24.00 -0.23
N GLN A 25 -9.59 -24.22 -1.52
CA GLN A 25 -9.06 -25.36 -2.24
C GLN A 25 -7.53 -25.25 -2.28
N GLU A 26 -6.83 -26.32 -1.90
CA GLU A 26 -5.37 -26.36 -1.93
C GLU A 26 -4.88 -26.34 -3.38
N LEU A 27 -3.88 -25.49 -3.67
CA LEU A 27 -3.32 -25.36 -5.01
C LEU A 27 -2.37 -26.54 -5.27
N VAL A 28 -2.66 -27.31 -6.32
CA VAL A 28 -1.88 -28.49 -6.70
C VAL A 28 -1.39 -28.33 -8.14
N PRO A 29 -0.10 -28.58 -8.42
CA PRO A 29 0.45 -28.54 -9.78
C PRO A 29 -0.16 -29.61 -10.70
N THR A 30 -0.17 -29.35 -12.00
CA THR A 30 -0.67 -30.24 -13.06
C THR A 30 0.30 -30.28 -14.23
N ASP A 31 0.09 -31.19 -15.19
CA ASP A 31 0.94 -31.35 -16.40
C ASP A 31 1.02 -30.10 -17.31
N GLU A 32 0.23 -29.06 -17.02
CA GLU A 32 0.22 -27.79 -17.78
C GLU A 32 0.49 -26.57 -16.88
N MET A 33 0.50 -26.77 -15.55
CA MET A 33 0.52 -25.68 -14.57
C MET A 33 1.49 -26.01 -13.43
N ALA A 34 2.57 -25.25 -13.34
CA ALA A 34 3.52 -25.35 -12.23
C ALA A 34 3.00 -24.64 -10.98
N LEU A 35 3.25 -25.23 -9.80
CA LEU A 35 3.00 -24.56 -8.52
C LEU A 35 4.19 -23.68 -8.19
N ILE A 36 3.93 -22.41 -7.98
CA ILE A 36 4.92 -21.43 -7.56
C ILE A 36 4.67 -21.09 -6.09
N ILE A 37 5.67 -21.31 -5.26
CA ILE A 37 5.71 -20.89 -3.87
C ILE A 37 6.59 -19.63 -3.82
N VAL A 38 5.99 -18.51 -3.43
CA VAL A 38 6.64 -17.21 -3.37
C VAL A 38 6.91 -16.87 -1.93
N VAL A 39 8.19 -16.66 -1.62
CA VAL A 39 8.63 -16.17 -0.31
C VAL A 39 9.24 -14.79 -0.53
N VAL A 40 8.69 -13.80 0.16
CA VAL A 40 9.21 -12.43 0.10
C VAL A 40 9.96 -12.16 1.40
N HIS A 41 11.21 -11.73 1.32
CA HIS A 41 12.00 -11.42 2.50
C HIS A 41 12.70 -10.07 2.37
N GLN A 42 12.66 -9.30 3.46
CA GLN A 42 13.46 -8.09 3.57
C GLN A 42 14.87 -8.47 4.00
N GLU A 43 15.90 -7.88 3.39
CA GLU A 43 17.29 -8.15 3.75
C GLU A 43 17.52 -7.95 5.26
N GLY A 44 18.05 -8.99 5.91
CA GLY A 44 18.32 -9.01 7.35
C GLY A 44 17.09 -9.08 8.26
N LYS A 45 15.90 -9.37 7.73
CA LYS A 45 14.64 -9.47 8.50
C LYS A 45 13.87 -10.77 8.22
N PRO A 46 12.90 -11.13 9.08
CA PRO A 46 11.98 -12.23 8.81
C PRO A 46 11.17 -12.01 7.52
N ASN A 47 10.64 -13.11 6.99
CA ASN A 47 9.79 -13.12 5.79
C ASN A 47 8.60 -12.15 5.96
N ALA A 48 8.29 -11.43 4.89
CA ALA A 48 7.30 -10.37 4.88
C ALA A 48 5.90 -10.91 4.57
N VAL A 49 4.91 -10.48 5.37
CA VAL A 49 3.48 -10.83 5.24
C VAL A 49 2.73 -9.70 4.55
N GLY A 50 1.78 -10.03 3.67
CA GLY A 50 0.96 -9.04 2.96
C GLY A 50 1.65 -8.39 1.77
N GLU A 51 2.75 -8.96 1.29
CA GLU A 51 3.52 -8.44 0.17
C GLU A 51 2.96 -8.94 -1.16
N THR A 52 2.84 -8.04 -2.15
CA THR A 52 2.28 -8.37 -3.47
C THR A 52 3.38 -8.61 -4.49
N VAL A 53 3.32 -9.75 -5.18
CA VAL A 53 4.19 -10.08 -6.30
C VAL A 53 3.32 -10.29 -7.55
N THR A 54 3.75 -9.71 -8.67
CA THR A 54 3.12 -9.84 -9.97
C THR A 54 4.02 -10.64 -10.91
N PHE A 55 3.42 -11.55 -11.66
CA PHE A 55 4.06 -12.36 -12.70
C PHE A 55 3.37 -12.04 -14.01
N LYS A 56 4.12 -11.57 -15.01
CA LYS A 56 3.59 -11.27 -16.33
C LYS A 56 4.20 -12.21 -17.36
N SER A 57 3.34 -13.02 -17.98
CA SER A 57 3.73 -13.93 -19.07
C SER A 57 4.29 -13.15 -20.26
N LYS A 58 5.48 -13.50 -20.73
CA LYS A 58 6.10 -12.91 -21.93
C LYS A 58 5.47 -13.42 -23.22
N LYS A 59 4.95 -14.65 -23.22
CA LYS A 59 4.26 -15.24 -24.39
C LYS A 59 2.86 -14.68 -24.61
N THR A 60 2.09 -14.47 -23.54
CA THR A 60 0.65 -14.10 -23.62
C THR A 60 0.36 -12.67 -23.15
N GLY A 61 1.27 -12.05 -22.39
CA GLY A 61 1.06 -10.76 -21.74
C GLY A 61 0.14 -10.80 -20.51
N LYS A 62 -0.39 -11.97 -20.13
CA LYS A 62 -1.29 -12.13 -18.98
C LYS A 62 -0.54 -11.95 -17.66
N SER A 63 -1.14 -11.18 -16.74
CA SER A 63 -0.60 -10.97 -15.39
C SER A 63 -1.31 -11.83 -14.35
N PHE A 64 -0.52 -12.39 -13.43
CA PHE A 64 -0.94 -13.15 -12.26
C PHE A 64 -0.41 -12.43 -11.02
N ARG A 65 -1.21 -12.36 -9.95
CA ARG A 65 -0.85 -11.63 -8.74
C ARG A 65 -1.07 -12.51 -7.52
N VAL A 66 -0.15 -12.44 -6.58
CA VAL A 66 -0.23 -13.17 -5.31
C VAL A 66 0.15 -12.24 -4.15
N VAL A 67 -0.38 -12.52 -2.96
CA VAL A 67 -0.10 -11.79 -1.72
C VAL A 67 0.42 -12.78 -0.68
N THR A 68 1.55 -12.51 -0.03
CA THR A 68 2.08 -13.40 1.02
C THR A 68 1.11 -13.48 2.20
N GLY A 69 0.77 -14.70 2.61
CA GLY A 69 -0.12 -15.02 3.71
C GLY A 69 0.53 -14.85 5.08
N ALA A 70 -0.17 -15.25 6.13
CA ALA A 70 0.30 -15.15 7.52
C ALA A 70 1.54 -16.03 7.81
N ASP A 71 1.78 -17.04 6.99
CA ASP A 71 2.98 -17.88 6.96
C ASP A 71 4.16 -17.23 6.19
N ALA A 72 3.96 -16.00 5.70
CA ALA A 72 4.87 -15.25 4.85
C ALA A 72 5.18 -15.92 3.51
N GLN A 73 4.29 -16.81 3.06
CA GLN A 73 4.36 -17.46 1.76
C GLN A 73 3.12 -17.15 0.92
N ALA A 74 3.28 -17.21 -0.39
CA ALA A 74 2.22 -17.05 -1.36
C ALA A 74 2.26 -18.22 -2.33
N LYS A 75 1.10 -18.76 -2.72
CA LYS A 75 1.03 -19.87 -3.69
C LYS A 75 0.19 -19.46 -4.90
N LEU A 76 0.68 -19.77 -6.10
CA LEU A 76 -0.05 -19.58 -7.35
C LEU A 76 0.31 -20.65 -8.37
N LEU A 77 -0.56 -20.87 -9.35
CA LEU A 77 -0.29 -21.74 -10.49
C LEU A 77 0.05 -20.90 -11.73
N LEU A 78 1.16 -21.20 -12.39
CA LEU A 78 1.58 -20.57 -13.64
C LEU A 78 1.65 -21.59 -14.78
N PRO A 79 1.14 -21.27 -15.99
CA PRO A 79 1.31 -22.11 -17.16
C PRO A 79 2.77 -22.42 -17.48
N GLU A 80 3.06 -23.68 -17.78
CA GLU A 80 4.39 -24.12 -18.23
C GLU A 80 4.72 -23.70 -19.66
N GLY A 81 6.01 -23.75 -20.01
CA GLY A 81 6.52 -23.41 -21.33
C GLY A 81 6.46 -21.90 -21.64
N ASP A 82 6.69 -21.08 -20.62
CA ASP A 82 6.67 -19.62 -20.69
C ASP A 82 7.70 -18.99 -19.75
N GLU A 83 8.02 -17.74 -20.04
CA GLU A 83 8.85 -16.88 -19.22
C GLU A 83 7.97 -15.81 -18.55
N TYR A 84 8.18 -15.57 -17.26
CA TYR A 84 7.41 -14.60 -16.48
C TYR A 84 8.30 -13.46 -15.99
N GLU A 85 7.97 -12.24 -16.40
CA GLU A 85 8.53 -11.03 -15.80
C GLU A 85 7.93 -10.87 -14.40
N MET A 86 8.79 -10.93 -13.38
CA MET A 86 8.40 -10.75 -12.00
C MET A 86 8.61 -9.30 -11.58
N SER A 87 7.54 -8.68 -11.12
CA SER A 87 7.60 -7.37 -10.48
C SER A 87 7.10 -7.47 -9.04
N TYR A 88 7.83 -6.82 -8.15
CA TYR A 88 7.36 -6.58 -6.79
C TYR A 88 7.02 -5.10 -6.68
N LYS A 89 5.78 -4.84 -6.28
CA LYS A 89 5.30 -3.47 -6.08
C LYS A 89 5.70 -3.02 -4.68
N ASP A 90 6.77 -2.24 -4.60
CA ASP A 90 6.95 -1.36 -3.45
C ASP A 90 5.96 -0.19 -3.56
N PHE A 91 5.78 0.57 -2.49
CA PHE A 91 4.73 1.59 -2.30
C PHE A 91 4.22 2.31 -3.55
N PHE A 92 5.11 2.92 -4.33
CA PHE A 92 4.80 3.66 -5.57
C PHE A 92 5.70 3.28 -6.73
N THR A 93 6.47 2.20 -6.56
CA THR A 93 7.47 1.80 -7.54
C THR A 93 7.34 0.32 -7.78
N GLU A 94 6.90 -0.01 -8.98
CA GLU A 94 7.09 -1.33 -9.52
C GLU A 94 8.59 -1.49 -9.78
N LYS A 95 9.22 -2.40 -9.04
CA LYS A 95 10.61 -2.79 -9.27
C LYS A 95 10.58 -4.12 -10.01
N ASP A 96 11.26 -4.17 -11.15
CA ASP A 96 11.49 -5.39 -11.92
C ASP A 96 12.66 -6.13 -11.27
N TYR A 97 12.41 -7.33 -10.75
CA TYR A 97 13.45 -8.07 -10.03
C TYR A 97 14.08 -9.15 -10.90
N SER A 98 13.28 -9.92 -11.67
CA SER A 98 13.79 -11.09 -12.41
C SER A 98 12.83 -11.60 -13.48
N VAL A 99 13.36 -12.31 -14.47
CA VAL A 99 12.58 -13.19 -15.36
C VAL A 99 12.66 -14.60 -14.81
N MET A 100 11.52 -15.24 -14.59
CA MET A 100 11.42 -16.64 -14.19
C MET A 100 11.06 -17.49 -15.40
N GLU A 101 11.86 -18.51 -15.69
CA GLU A 101 11.49 -19.53 -16.68
C GLU A 101 10.69 -20.64 -16.01
N VAL A 102 9.54 -20.98 -16.56
CA VAL A 102 8.77 -22.16 -16.17
C VAL A 102 8.87 -23.15 -17.33
N PRO A 103 9.85 -24.07 -17.32
CA PRO A 103 10.03 -25.02 -18.42
C PRO A 103 8.84 -25.97 -18.53
N SER A 104 8.59 -26.47 -19.74
CA SER A 104 7.61 -27.53 -19.99
C SER A 104 8.34 -28.86 -19.94
N GLU A 105 8.42 -29.47 -18.76
CA GLU A 105 9.00 -30.79 -18.55
C GLU A 105 7.94 -31.80 -18.08
N PRO A 106 8.00 -33.07 -18.51
CA PRO A 106 7.06 -34.07 -18.04
C PRO A 106 7.18 -34.29 -16.52
N GLY A 107 6.16 -33.88 -15.76
CA GLY A 107 6.10 -34.11 -14.32
C GLY A 107 5.38 -33.01 -13.55
N ILE A 108 5.30 -33.19 -12.23
CA ILE A 108 4.71 -32.21 -11.32
C ILE A 108 5.82 -31.25 -10.87
N ALA A 109 5.83 -30.02 -11.41
CA ALA A 109 6.83 -29.02 -11.05
C ALA A 109 6.36 -28.10 -9.91
N THR A 110 7.19 -27.97 -8.86
CA THR A 110 7.05 -26.96 -7.81
C THR A 110 8.31 -26.12 -7.76
N TYR A 111 8.17 -24.81 -7.88
CA TYR A 111 9.28 -23.86 -7.80
C TYR A 111 9.12 -23.00 -6.55
N GLU A 112 10.20 -22.85 -5.79
CA GLU A 112 10.29 -21.87 -4.72
C GLU A 112 11.04 -20.64 -5.23
N VAL A 113 10.41 -19.47 -5.12
CA VAL A 113 10.95 -18.21 -5.57
C VAL A 113 11.12 -17.29 -4.38
N GLU A 114 12.38 -16.93 -4.13
CA GLU A 114 12.74 -15.95 -3.12
C GLU A 114 12.86 -14.56 -3.72
N VAL A 115 12.12 -13.60 -3.17
CA VAL A 115 12.23 -12.18 -3.51
C VAL A 115 12.91 -11.45 -2.36
N ILE A 116 14.19 -11.08 -2.56
CA ILE A 116 14.96 -10.24 -1.64
C ILE A 116 14.69 -8.77 -1.98
N TYR A 117 14.26 -7.97 -1.02
CA TYR A 117 14.11 -6.52 -1.25
C TYR A 117 14.59 -5.67 -0.07
N GLU A 118 15.05 -4.46 -0.41
CA GLU A 118 15.25 -3.37 0.54
C GLU A 118 14.10 -2.35 0.38
N PRO A 119 13.10 -2.33 1.30
CA PRO A 119 12.02 -1.36 1.21
C PRO A 119 12.54 0.05 1.41
N ALA A 120 12.03 0.99 0.62
CA ALA A 120 12.30 2.41 0.83
C ALA A 120 11.79 2.84 2.22
N LYS A 121 12.69 3.27 3.11
CA LYS A 121 12.30 3.76 4.45
C LYS A 121 11.57 5.10 4.40
N MET A 122 11.67 5.81 3.28
CA MET A 122 11.10 7.13 3.08
C MET A 122 10.82 7.36 1.60
N PHE A 123 9.72 8.02 1.30
CA PHE A 123 9.40 8.51 -0.03
C PHE A 123 8.74 9.88 0.02
N LYS A 124 8.88 10.65 -1.06
CA LYS A 124 8.19 11.93 -1.22
C LYS A 124 6.73 11.65 -1.60
N LEU A 125 5.80 12.26 -0.87
CA LEU A 125 4.38 12.20 -1.19
C LEU A 125 4.08 13.29 -2.21
N GLU A 126 4.00 12.89 -3.48
CA GLU A 126 3.75 13.80 -4.58
C GLU A 126 2.31 14.34 -4.55
N ASN A 127 2.10 15.48 -5.20
CA ASN A 127 0.77 16.08 -5.39
C ASN A 127 0.02 16.49 -4.11
N VAL A 128 0.74 16.71 -3.00
CA VAL A 128 0.18 17.32 -1.79
C VAL A 128 0.36 18.84 -1.84
N TYR A 129 -0.76 19.56 -1.84
CA TYR A 129 -0.83 20.98 -2.12
C TYR A 129 -1.58 21.73 -1.02
N PHE A 130 -1.08 22.91 -0.72
CA PHE A 130 -1.65 23.87 0.22
C PHE A 130 -1.59 25.27 -0.40
N ASP A 131 -2.52 26.14 -0.03
CA ASP A 131 -2.37 27.57 -0.34
C ASP A 131 -1.22 28.17 0.47
N PHE A 132 -0.71 29.32 0.00
CA PHE A 132 0.32 30.09 0.70
C PHE A 132 -0.11 30.41 2.14
N GLY A 133 0.76 30.10 3.10
CA GLY A 133 0.51 30.32 4.53
C GLY A 133 -0.63 29.48 5.14
N LYS A 134 -1.24 28.54 4.40
CA LYS A 134 -2.33 27.70 4.91
C LYS A 134 -1.90 26.25 5.10
N ALA A 135 -2.61 25.58 6.00
CA ALA A 135 -2.53 24.14 6.23
C ALA A 135 -3.76 23.37 5.71
N THR A 136 -4.72 24.04 5.08
CA THR A 136 -5.87 23.37 4.47
C THR A 136 -5.45 22.65 3.19
N LEU A 137 -5.70 21.34 3.13
CA LEU A 137 -5.45 20.53 1.94
C LEU A 137 -6.32 20.99 0.77
N ARG A 138 -5.70 21.11 -0.39
CA ARG A 138 -6.40 21.38 -1.64
C ARG A 138 -7.04 20.10 -2.21
N PRO A 139 -8.19 20.19 -2.91
CA PRO A 139 -8.87 19.02 -3.48
C PRO A 139 -7.98 18.18 -4.41
N GLU A 140 -7.05 18.82 -5.13
CA GLU A 140 -6.11 18.17 -6.04
C GLU A 140 -5.18 17.17 -5.34
N SER A 141 -5.05 17.24 -4.01
CA SER A 141 -4.25 16.30 -3.23
C SER A 141 -4.97 15.01 -2.86
N PHE A 142 -6.31 15.00 -2.91
CA PHE A 142 -7.10 13.86 -2.46
C PHE A 142 -6.80 12.56 -3.22
N PRO A 143 -6.58 12.54 -4.54
CA PRO A 143 -6.23 11.30 -5.24
C PRO A 143 -4.96 10.64 -4.70
N SER A 144 -3.88 11.40 -4.46
CA SER A 144 -2.64 10.84 -3.91
C SER A 144 -2.79 10.38 -2.46
N LEU A 145 -3.55 11.13 -1.66
CA LEU A 145 -3.84 10.74 -0.28
C LEU A 145 -4.75 9.51 -0.19
N ASP A 146 -5.64 9.33 -1.15
CA ASP A 146 -6.49 8.14 -1.26
C ASP A 146 -5.66 6.90 -1.62
N GLU A 147 -4.71 7.03 -2.54
CA GLU A 147 -3.77 5.94 -2.85
C GLU A 147 -2.95 5.54 -1.61
N LEU A 148 -2.42 6.52 -0.86
CA LEU A 148 -1.73 6.26 0.40
C LEU A 148 -2.65 5.58 1.43
N ALA A 149 -3.92 5.96 1.51
CA ALA A 149 -4.88 5.33 2.42
C ALA A 149 -5.15 3.86 2.03
N GLU A 150 -5.38 3.57 0.75
CA GLU A 150 -5.59 2.19 0.28
C GLU A 150 -4.38 1.30 0.56
N LEU A 151 -3.18 1.83 0.33
CA LEU A 151 -1.94 1.17 0.69
C LEU A 151 -1.83 0.85 2.19
N LEU A 152 -2.15 1.81 3.06
CA LEU A 152 -2.12 1.61 4.51
C LEU A 152 -3.19 0.61 4.99
N LYS A 153 -4.30 0.44 4.25
CA LYS A 153 -5.29 -0.62 4.49
C LYS A 153 -4.74 -1.99 4.10
N LEU A 154 -4.03 -2.07 2.97
CA LEU A 154 -3.39 -3.31 2.52
C LEU A 154 -2.25 -3.77 3.44
N LYS A 155 -1.57 -2.82 4.11
CA LYS A 155 -0.46 -3.11 5.03
C LYS A 155 -0.82 -2.75 6.49
N PRO A 156 -1.66 -3.54 7.19
CA PRO A 156 -2.24 -3.16 8.49
C PRO A 156 -1.23 -3.00 9.64
N ALA A 157 -0.07 -3.66 9.57
CA ALA A 157 1.01 -3.53 10.57
C ALA A 157 1.83 -2.23 10.42
N MET A 158 1.68 -1.53 9.31
CA MET A 158 2.51 -0.39 8.97
C MET A 158 2.19 0.85 9.82
N VAL A 159 3.24 1.47 10.33
CA VAL A 159 3.22 2.75 11.04
C VAL A 159 4.10 3.74 10.29
N ILE A 160 3.56 4.93 10.02
CA ILE A 160 4.23 5.97 9.23
C ILE A 160 4.37 7.29 9.98
N GLU A 161 5.35 8.10 9.58
CA GLU A 161 5.45 9.54 9.88
C GLU A 161 5.14 10.33 8.60
N ILE A 162 4.22 11.28 8.68
CA ILE A 162 4.06 12.36 7.70
C ILE A 162 5.00 13.50 8.10
N ALA A 163 6.06 13.69 7.34
CA ALA A 163 7.09 14.69 7.56
C ALA A 163 6.87 15.90 6.62
N GLY A 164 6.56 17.05 7.21
CA GLY A 164 6.28 18.29 6.48
C GLY A 164 7.49 19.21 6.50
N HIS A 165 7.81 19.79 5.35
CA HIS A 165 8.95 20.69 5.17
C HIS A 165 8.53 22.00 4.48
N THR A 166 9.19 23.10 4.85
CA THR A 166 9.06 24.42 4.19
C THR A 166 10.32 24.75 3.39
N ASP A 167 10.26 25.85 2.65
CA ASP A 167 11.46 26.52 2.15
C ASP A 167 12.04 27.47 3.23
N ASP A 168 13.07 28.21 2.84
CA ASP A 168 13.83 29.19 3.64
C ASP A 168 13.13 30.55 3.80
N VAL A 169 11.87 30.69 3.37
CA VAL A 169 11.17 31.98 3.38
C VAL A 169 10.28 32.09 4.62
N GLY A 170 10.53 33.11 5.43
CA GLY A 170 9.75 33.41 6.64
C GLY A 170 10.57 33.24 7.91
N GLU A 171 9.91 33.27 9.06
CA GLU A 171 10.56 33.01 10.35
C GLU A 171 10.54 31.51 10.66
N ASP A 172 11.65 30.98 11.18
CA ASP A 172 11.83 29.56 11.52
C ASP A 172 10.67 29.01 12.37
N ALA A 173 10.24 29.75 13.40
CA ALA A 173 9.15 29.35 14.28
C ALA A 173 7.80 29.27 13.55
N SER A 174 7.57 30.20 12.62
CA SER A 174 6.38 30.22 11.76
C SER A 174 6.41 29.05 10.76
N ASN A 175 7.57 28.78 10.16
CA ASN A 175 7.78 27.66 9.25
C ASN A 175 7.62 26.29 9.93
N LEU A 176 8.15 26.15 11.14
CA LEU A 176 7.97 24.96 11.96
C LEU A 176 6.48 24.73 12.28
N THR A 177 5.78 25.76 12.74
CA THR A 177 4.35 25.70 13.05
C THR A 177 3.53 25.33 11.81
N LEU A 178 3.78 25.98 10.68
CA LEU A 178 3.07 25.74 9.43
C LEU A 178 3.28 24.31 8.91
N SER A 179 4.53 23.83 8.92
CA SER A 179 4.83 22.46 8.52
C SER A 179 4.15 21.42 9.41
N GLN A 180 4.10 21.66 10.72
CA GLN A 180 3.42 20.77 11.68
C GLN A 180 1.92 20.70 11.38
N GLN A 181 1.27 21.85 11.21
CA GLN A 181 -0.16 21.92 10.88
C GLN A 181 -0.47 21.22 9.54
N ARG A 182 0.41 21.35 8.54
CA ARG A 182 0.26 20.66 7.25
C ARG A 182 0.35 19.14 7.39
N SER A 183 1.34 18.64 8.14
CA SER A 183 1.45 17.21 8.46
C SER A 183 0.22 16.70 9.21
N GLU A 184 -0.33 17.48 10.13
CA GLU A 184 -1.56 17.15 10.86
C GLU A 184 -2.78 17.10 9.95
N SER A 185 -2.91 18.01 8.99
CA SER A 185 -3.99 17.98 7.99
C SER A 185 -3.96 16.69 7.16
N VAL A 186 -2.78 16.27 6.70
CA VAL A 186 -2.61 14.99 5.99
C VAL A 186 -2.97 13.81 6.89
N ARG A 187 -2.46 13.77 8.12
CA ARG A 187 -2.80 12.73 9.10
C ARG A 187 -4.30 12.65 9.34
N ASN A 188 -4.95 13.79 9.57
CA ASN A 188 -6.38 13.86 9.84
C ASN A 188 -7.21 13.39 8.63
N TYR A 189 -6.74 13.67 7.41
CA TYR A 189 -7.35 13.15 6.19
C TYR A 189 -7.30 11.62 6.14
N LEU A 190 -6.12 11.04 6.36
CA LEU A 190 -5.93 9.57 6.36
C LEU A 190 -6.77 8.89 7.45
N ILE A 191 -6.90 9.50 8.63
CA ILE A 191 -7.78 9.00 9.70
C ILE A 191 -9.24 8.98 9.23
N ARG A 192 -9.71 10.03 8.55
CA ARG A 192 -11.07 10.06 7.97
C ARG A 192 -11.27 9.00 6.89
N LYS A 193 -10.20 8.53 6.24
CA LYS A 193 -10.21 7.42 5.27
C LYS A 193 -10.16 6.03 5.92
N GLY A 194 -10.17 5.98 7.26
CA GLY A 194 -10.28 4.74 8.03
C GLY A 194 -8.96 4.20 8.58
N ILE A 195 -7.85 4.96 8.51
CA ILE A 195 -6.58 4.54 9.09
C ILE A 195 -6.56 4.86 10.58
N ALA A 196 -6.15 3.89 11.41
CA ALA A 196 -6.07 4.08 12.84
C ALA A 196 -5.05 5.18 13.22
N ALA A 197 -5.43 6.06 14.13
CA ALA A 197 -4.68 7.26 14.50
C ALA A 197 -3.29 7.00 15.10
N ASN A 198 -3.09 5.82 15.71
CA ASN A 198 -1.81 5.36 16.26
C ASN A 198 -0.83 4.88 15.17
N ARG A 199 -1.30 4.67 13.93
CA ARG A 199 -0.47 4.25 12.80
C ARG A 199 0.14 5.43 12.03
N ILE A 200 -0.21 6.66 12.41
CA ILE A 200 0.22 7.87 11.69
C ILE A 200 0.73 8.89 12.70
N VAL A 201 2.03 9.17 12.64
CA VAL A 201 2.69 10.29 13.32
C VAL A 201 2.72 11.48 12.36
N ALA A 202 2.40 12.67 12.84
CA ALA A 202 2.53 13.92 12.06
C ALA A 202 3.64 14.76 12.67
N LYS A 203 4.62 15.15 11.84
CA LYS A 203 5.75 15.96 12.28
C LYS A 203 6.09 17.04 11.27
N GLY A 204 6.17 18.27 11.75
CA GLY A 204 6.72 19.42 11.04
C GLY A 204 8.21 19.55 11.31
N TYR A 205 8.99 19.78 10.26
CA TYR A 205 10.41 20.06 10.36
C TYR A 205 10.76 21.50 9.98
N GLY A 206 9.78 22.30 9.53
CA GLY A 206 10.04 23.62 8.94
C GLY A 206 11.10 23.50 7.85
N GLU A 207 12.07 24.39 7.90
CA GLU A 207 13.21 24.45 6.97
C GLU A 207 14.45 23.69 7.44
N THR A 208 14.42 23.03 8.61
CA THR A 208 15.64 22.49 9.25
C THR A 208 16.22 21.26 8.55
N MET A 209 15.53 20.70 7.56
CA MET A 209 15.92 19.50 6.81
C MET A 209 15.77 19.74 5.29
N PRO A 210 16.58 20.63 4.69
CA PRO A 210 16.52 20.93 3.27
C PRO A 210 17.10 19.75 2.45
N VAL A 211 16.48 19.44 1.31
CA VAL A 211 16.99 18.46 0.34
C VAL A 211 17.93 19.07 -0.68
N THR A 212 17.86 20.39 -0.84
CA THR A 212 18.75 21.15 -1.72
C THR A 212 19.08 22.49 -1.08
N THR A 213 20.31 22.95 -1.32
CA THR A 213 20.80 24.25 -0.88
C THR A 213 20.47 25.33 -1.91
N GLY A 214 20.40 26.57 -1.46
CA GLY A 214 20.20 27.75 -2.33
C GLY A 214 18.79 28.34 -2.27
N THR A 215 18.68 29.57 -2.75
CA THR A 215 17.49 30.43 -2.58
C THR A 215 16.70 30.63 -3.89
N SER A 216 16.98 29.83 -4.92
CA SER A 216 16.23 29.88 -6.18
C SER A 216 14.82 29.31 -5.99
N ASP A 217 13.87 29.75 -6.81
CA ASP A 217 12.49 29.24 -6.74
C ASP A 217 12.41 27.72 -6.98
N GLU A 218 13.30 27.18 -7.82
CA GLU A 218 13.44 25.74 -8.02
C GLU A 218 13.90 25.02 -6.76
N ALA A 219 14.91 25.55 -6.06
CA ALA A 219 15.40 24.99 -4.80
C ALA A 219 14.31 25.02 -3.72
N ARG A 220 13.61 26.14 -3.62
CA ARG A 220 12.49 26.32 -2.69
C ARG A 220 11.34 25.36 -2.97
N GLN A 221 10.98 25.17 -4.24
CA GLN A 221 9.95 24.19 -4.63
C GLN A 221 10.33 22.76 -4.25
N LYS A 222 11.62 22.39 -4.34
CA LYS A 222 12.10 21.07 -3.88
C LYS A 222 12.04 20.93 -2.35
N ASN A 223 12.33 22.00 -1.61
CA ASN A 223 12.28 21.99 -0.14
C ASN A 223 10.85 22.01 0.42
N ARG A 224 9.90 22.68 -0.25
CA ARG A 224 8.44 22.61 0.03
C ARG A 224 7.89 21.24 -0.35
N ARG A 225 8.02 20.28 0.55
CA ARG A 225 7.63 18.89 0.31
C ARG A 225 6.99 18.23 1.51
N THR A 226 6.27 17.16 1.25
CA THR A 226 5.79 16.22 2.25
C THR A 226 6.46 14.88 1.99
N GLU A 227 6.99 14.26 3.02
CA GLU A 227 7.56 12.92 2.97
C GLU A 227 6.73 11.98 3.82
N VAL A 228 6.72 10.70 3.46
CA VAL A 228 6.24 9.62 4.30
C VAL A 228 7.44 8.80 4.71
N LYS A 229 7.64 8.61 6.01
CA LYS A 229 8.68 7.74 6.57
C LYS A 229 8.02 6.53 7.19
N ILE A 230 8.59 5.36 6.97
CA ILE A 230 8.12 4.12 7.59
C ILE A 230 8.83 3.97 8.93
N LEU A 231 8.05 3.94 10.01
CA LEU A 231 8.57 3.77 11.36
C LEU A 231 8.65 2.28 11.73
N SER A 232 7.64 1.51 11.33
CA SER A 232 7.60 0.06 11.46
C SER A 232 6.63 -0.55 10.46
N GLN A 233 6.82 -1.81 10.12
CA GLN A 233 5.92 -2.62 9.30
C GLN A 233 6.10 -4.09 9.65
#